data_AF-A0A8T5NBG5-F1
#
_entry.id   AF-A0A8T5NBG5-F1
#
_cell.length_a   1.000
_cell.length_b   1.000
_cell.length_c   1.000
_cell.angle_alpha   90.00
_cell.angle_beta   90.00
_cell.angle_gamma   90.00
#
_symmetry.space_group_name_H-M   'P 1'
#
loop_
_entity.id
_entity.type
_entity.pdbx_description
1 polymer ?
#
loop_
_entity_poly.entity_id
_entity_poly.type
_entity_poly.pdbx_seq_one_letter_code
_entity_poly.pdbx_strand_id
1 'polypeptide(L)' 'MKLTTTQQEFIKITVDLYEKAGRAVKCEEITESIHRSHGTVRSQMQVLKSLKLVKGAPGIRKSSSIS' A
#
# COMPACT_ATOMS: atom_id res chain seq x y z
N MET A 1 -13.98 11.88 12.16
CA MET A 1 -13.79 10.45 11.81
C MET A 1 -12.50 9.97 12.45
N LYS A 2 -12.48 8.81 13.12
CA LYS A 2 -11.27 8.24 13.73
C LYS A 2 -10.87 6.99 12.93
N LEU A 3 -9.60 6.91 12.54
CA LEU A 3 -9.07 5.74 11.87
C LEU A 3 -9.07 4.54 12.82
N THR A 4 -9.32 3.34 12.31
CA THR A 4 -9.14 2.12 13.11
C THR A 4 -7.65 1.85 13.32
N THR A 5 -7.31 1.09 14.35
CA THR A 5 -5.91 0.69 14.65
C THR A 5 -5.24 0.03 13.45
N THR A 6 -5.95 -0.83 12.73
CA THR A 6 -5.44 -1.46 11.50
C THR A 6 -5.14 -0.42 10.41
N GLN A 7 -5.99 0.59 10.23
CA GLN A 7 -5.75 1.64 9.22
C GLN A 7 -4.52 2.48 9.58
N GLN A 8 -4.34 2.78 10.86
CA GLN A 8 -3.16 3.52 11.36
C GLN A 8 -1.87 2.73 11.16
N GLU A 9 -1.88 1.42 11.47
CA GLU A 9 -0.77 0.51 11.20
C GLU A 9 -0.37 0.54 9.72
N PHE A 10 -1.36 0.40 8.82
CA PHE A 10 -1.11 0.44 7.38
C PHE A 10 -0.52 1.76 6.89
N ILE A 11 -1.03 2.90 7.38
CA ILE A 11 -0.47 4.22 7.04
C ILE A 11 0.98 4.30 7.50
N LYS A 12 1.26 3.90 8.74
CA LYS A 12 2.61 3.93 9.30
C LYS A 12 3.59 3.13 8.43
N ILE A 13 3.28 1.87 8.13
CA ILE A 13 4.13 1.04 7.27
C ILE A 13 4.30 1.65 5.87
N THR A 14 3.21 2.19 5.29
CA THR A 14 3.28 2.78 3.95
C THR A 14 4.21 4.00 3.91
N VAL A 15 4.16 4.83 4.96
CA VAL A 15 5.05 5.99 5.13
C VAL A 15 6.49 5.52 5.37
N ASP A 16 6.70 4.58 6.29
CA ASP A 16 8.03 4.04 6.62
C ASP A 16 8.72 3.46 5.37
N LEU A 17 7.97 2.74 4.53
CA LEU A 17 8.49 2.20 3.27
C LEU A 17 8.76 3.28 2.24
N TYR A 18 7.91 4.31 2.16
CA TYR A 18 8.09 5.41 1.23
C TYR A 18 9.33 6.24 1.57
N GLU A 19 9.53 6.56 2.85
CA GLU A 19 10.70 7.30 3.34
C GLU A 19 12.01 6.53 3.09
N LYS A 20 12.00 5.21 3.29
CA LYS A 20 13.16 4.36 3.02
C LYS A 20 13.45 4.22 1.52
N ALA A 21 12.41 4.08 0.70
CA ALA A 21 12.58 3.84 -0.72
C ALA A 21 12.83 5.12 -1.54
N GLY A 22 12.36 6.27 -1.06
CA GLY A 22 12.39 7.54 -1.80
C GLY A 22 11.55 7.53 -3.09
N ARG A 23 10.67 6.54 -3.25
CA ARG A 23 9.84 6.30 -4.45
C ARG A 23 8.48 5.74 -4.06
N ALA A 24 7.56 5.72 -5.03
CA ALA A 24 6.29 5.01 -4.85
C ALA A 24 6.51 3.54 -4.44
N VAL A 25 5.75 3.10 -3.44
CA VAL A 25 5.81 1.77 -2.84
C VAL A 25 4.77 0.87 -3.49
N LYS A 26 5.18 -0.34 -3.90
CA LYS A 26 4.26 -1.35 -4.46
C LYS A 26 3.52 -2.09 -3.34
N CYS A 27 2.35 -2.63 -3.67
CA CYS A 27 1.59 -3.44 -2.72
C CYS A 27 2.34 -4.71 -2.31
N GLU A 28 3.15 -5.31 -3.21
CA GLU A 28 4.03 -6.44 -2.89
C GLU A 28 4.95 -6.11 -1.69
N GLU A 29 5.63 -4.96 -1.73
CA GLU A 29 6.59 -4.54 -0.69
C GLU A 29 5.91 -4.37 0.68
N ILE A 30 4.65 -3.90 0.66
CA ILE A 30 3.83 -3.81 1.88
C ILE A 30 3.50 -5.21 2.38
N THR A 31 3.04 -6.12 1.51
CA THR A 31 2.68 -7.50 1.92
C THR A 31 3.84 -8.25 2.55
N GLU A 32 5.05 -8.09 2.02
CA GLU A 32 6.28 -8.65 2.57
C GLU A 32 6.59 -8.08 3.96
N SER A 33 6.29 -6.80 4.19
CA SER A 33 6.60 -6.12 5.45
C SER A 33 5.64 -6.45 6.60
N ILE A 34 4.38 -6.77 6.31
CA ILE A 34 3.34 -6.93 7.35
C ILE A 34 2.70 -8.32 7.39
N HIS A 35 3.20 -9.25 6.58
CA HIS A 35 2.69 -10.63 6.46
C HIS A 35 1.16 -10.70 6.26
N ARG A 36 0.59 -9.75 5.51
CA ARG A 36 -0.84 -9.73 5.14
C ARG A 36 -1.00 -10.12 3.68
N SER A 37 -2.14 -10.74 3.36
CA SER A 37 -2.45 -11.12 1.99
C SER A 37 -2.53 -9.90 1.06
N HIS A 38 -2.16 -10.09 -0.21
CA HIS A 38 -2.32 -9.07 -1.26
C HIS A 38 -3.75 -8.50 -1.33
N GLY A 39 -4.76 -9.35 -1.14
CA GLY A 39 -6.16 -8.93 -1.14
C GLY A 39 -6.48 -7.96 0.00
N THR A 40 -5.98 -8.24 1.20
CA THR A 40 -6.14 -7.37 2.39
C THR A 40 -5.43 -6.04 2.18
N VAL A 41 -4.18 -6.06 1.70
CA VAL A 41 -3.40 -4.85 1.46
C VAL A 41 -4.06 -3.98 0.40
N ARG A 42 -4.53 -4.56 -0.71
CA ARG A 42 -5.24 -3.84 -1.77
C ARG A 42 -6.52 -3.18 -1.24
N SER A 43 -7.32 -3.92 -0.47
CA SER A 43 -8.54 -3.39 0.16
C SER A 43 -8.23 -2.18 1.02
N GLN A 44 -7.21 -2.30 1.87
CA GLN A 44 -6.81 -1.23 2.77
C GLN A 44 -6.27 -0.01 2.01
N MET A 45 -5.46 -0.20 0.97
CA MET A 45 -4.98 0.90 0.12
C MET A 45 -6.11 1.59 -0.65
N GLN A 46 -7.17 0.86 -1.05
CA GLN A 46 -8.38 1.46 -1.64
C GLN A 46 -9.14 2.32 -0.63
N VAL A 47 -9.29 1.85 0.61
CA VAL A 47 -9.89 2.64 1.71
C VAL A 47 -9.05 3.89 1.98
N LEU A 48 -7.73 3.77 2.08
CA LEU A 48 -6.86 4.94 2.30
C LEU A 48 -6.94 5.93 1.12
N LYS A 49 -7.10 5.44 -0.10
CA LYS A 49 -7.29 6.28 -1.30
C LYS A 49 -8.63 7.02 -1.27
N SER A 50 -9.73 6.37 -0.86
CA SER A 50 -11.02 7.04 -0.74
C SER A 50 -11.02 8.11 0.35
N LEU A 51 -10.22 7.90 1.40
CA LEU A 51 -9.95 8.88 2.46
C LEU A 51 -8.96 9.99 2.04
N LYS A 52 -8.45 9.97 0.80
CA LYS A 52 -7.43 10.91 0.27
C LYS A 52 -6.12 10.92 1.08
N LEU A 53 -5.83 9.84 1.81
CA LEU A 53 -4.60 9.68 2.60
C LEU A 53 -3.42 9.15 1.78
N VAL A 54 -3.71 8.46 0.67
CA VAL A 54 -2.71 7.97 -0.27
C VAL A 54 -3.12 8.28 -1.70
N LYS A 55 -2.14 8.60 -2.55
CA LYS A 55 -2.33 8.76 -3.99
C LYS A 55 -1.77 7.52 -4.69
N GLY A 56 -2.58 6.89 -5.54
CA GLY A 56 -2.06 5.87 -6.44
C GLY A 56 -1.19 6.51 -7.50
N ALA A 57 0.08 6.11 -7.60
CA ALA A 57 0.91 6.44 -8.76
C ALA A 57 0.40 5.63 -9.96
N PRO A 58 0.31 6.22 -11.16
CA PRO A 58 0.07 5.44 -12.38
C PRO A 58 1.31 4.57 -12.63
N GLY A 59 1.30 3.35 -12.12
CA GLY A 59 2.29 2.35 -12.51
C GLY A 59 2.03 1.98 -13.96
N ILE A 60 3.02 2.16 -14.84
CA ILE A 60 3.02 1.53 -16.16
C ILE A 60 2.72 0.05 -15.95
N ARG A 61 1.60 -0.40 -16.54
CA ARG A 61 1.15 -1.78 -16.45
C ARG A 61 2.02 -2.62 -17.38
N LYS A 62 3.03 -3.31 -16.84
CA LYS A 62 3.57 -4.56 -17.41
C LYS A 62 4.12 -5.47 -16.30
N SER A 63 3.24 -6.24 -15.67
CA SER A 63 3.59 -7.59 -15.21
C SER A 63 3.06 -8.57 -16.25
N SER A 64 3.67 -8.53 -17.43
CA SER A 64 3.64 -9.65 -18.36
C SER A 64 4.73 -10.61 -17.91
N SER A 65 4.48 -11.37 -16.85
CA SER A 65 5.19 -12.64 -16.66
C SER A 65 4.30 -13.70 -17.29
N ILE A 66 4.50 -13.88 -18.59
CA ILE A 66 4.15 -15.14 -19.25
C ILE A 66 5.18 -16.13 -18.73
N SER A 67 4.71 -17.14 -18.02
CA SER A 67 5.37 -18.43 -17.87
C SER A 67 4.28 -19.48 -17.99
#